data_AF-F6K6Z8-F1
#
_entry.id   AF-F6K6Z8-F1
#
_cell.length_a   1.000
_cell.length_b   1.000
_cell.length_c   1.000
_cell.angle_alpha   90.00
_cell.angle_beta   90.00
_cell.angle_gamma   90.00
#
_symmetry.space_group_name_H-M   'P 1'
#
loop_
_entity.id
_entity.type
_entity.pdbx_description
1 polymer ?
#
loop_
_entity_poly.entity_id
_entity_poly.type
_entity_poly.pdbx_seq_one_letter_code
_entity_poly.pdbx_strand_id
1 'polypeptide(L)'
;NAYDIGTPKDMYAAFKKAVDEDFTYARDFGNINIETLFDSWVQNAGSPILTVNRVPDTGVMTVTQGRYLLSGTPAVQTWQIPLTWTQAGHLDFNRTRPATVLTSQSTTISSTPGNHFVIFNIAQSGLYRVNYDNNNWGLISTYLKSANRQNIHKLNRAQIVNDVLHFVRSGHLNRTIAFDVLDFLRNEHDYYVWNGALAQFDWILRRLQHMPRAHEAFASYLRGLMASVINHLGYDERPNDSTSTILNRMQILNAACNYGHSGCI
;
A
#
# COMPACT_ATOMS: atom_id res chain seq x y z
N ASN A 1 29.22 17.04 -11.32
CA ASN A 1 29.25 18.37 -10.68
C ASN A 1 29.85 18.27 -9.28
N ALA A 2 31.06 17.72 -9.15
CA ALA A 2 31.71 17.74 -7.85
C ALA A 2 32.12 19.19 -7.56
N TYR A 3 31.73 19.72 -6.40
CA TYR A 3 32.00 21.10 -5.95
C TYR A 3 31.23 22.22 -6.70
N ASP A 4 30.22 21.87 -7.50
CA ASP A 4 29.31 22.81 -8.17
C ASP A 4 27.86 22.65 -7.68
N ILE A 5 26.97 23.60 -8.04
CA ILE A 5 25.53 23.50 -7.76
C ILE A 5 24.92 22.35 -8.57
N GLY A 6 24.06 21.54 -7.94
CA GLY A 6 23.26 20.52 -8.59
C GLY A 6 21.84 21.00 -8.88
N THR A 7 21.34 20.74 -10.08
CA THR A 7 19.95 20.99 -10.48
C THR A 7 19.25 19.67 -10.86
N PRO A 8 17.90 19.61 -10.92
CA PRO A 8 17.20 18.43 -11.44
C PRO A 8 17.68 17.99 -12.82
N LYS A 9 18.01 18.96 -13.70
CA LYS A 9 18.56 18.68 -15.02
C LYS A 9 19.90 17.94 -14.96
N ASP A 10 20.79 18.33 -14.05
CA ASP A 10 22.07 17.65 -13.85
C ASP A 10 21.87 16.20 -13.37
N MET A 11 20.90 15.99 -12.47
CA MET A 11 20.54 14.67 -12.00
C MET A 11 19.98 13.80 -13.14
N TYR A 12 19.06 14.33 -13.96
CA TYR A 12 18.47 13.60 -15.08
C TYR A 12 19.53 13.20 -16.12
N ALA A 13 20.45 14.12 -16.45
CA ALA A 13 21.55 13.84 -17.37
C ALA A 13 22.49 12.74 -16.84
N ALA A 14 22.76 12.72 -15.54
CA ALA A 14 23.56 11.66 -14.92
C ALA A 14 22.86 10.29 -14.99
N PHE A 15 21.55 10.24 -14.71
CA PHE A 15 20.77 9.00 -14.86
C PHE A 15 20.69 8.55 -16.31
N LYS A 16 20.48 9.49 -17.25
CA LYS A 16 20.49 9.19 -18.68
C LYS A 16 21.80 8.55 -19.12
N LYS A 17 22.93 9.10 -18.71
CA LYS A 17 24.24 8.51 -19.00
C LYS A 17 24.36 7.08 -18.46
N ALA A 18 23.99 6.86 -17.20
CA ALA A 18 24.06 5.53 -16.58
C ALA A 18 23.14 4.51 -17.29
N VAL A 19 21.95 4.95 -17.70
CA VAL A 19 20.98 4.14 -18.44
C VAL A 19 21.45 3.84 -19.87
N ASP A 20 22.05 4.80 -20.56
CA ASP A 20 22.60 4.61 -21.91
C ASP A 20 23.76 3.60 -21.91
N GLU A 21 24.47 3.45 -20.79
CA GLU A 21 25.54 2.46 -20.56
C GLU A 21 25.00 1.08 -20.09
N ASP A 22 23.73 0.98 -19.67
CA ASP A 22 23.10 -0.26 -19.19
C ASP A 22 22.35 -1.01 -20.31
N PHE A 23 22.98 -2.06 -20.82
CA PHE A 23 22.38 -2.93 -21.84
C PHE A 23 21.04 -3.55 -21.41
N THR A 24 20.85 -3.82 -20.10
CA THR A 24 19.60 -4.41 -19.61
C THR A 24 18.45 -3.41 -19.63
N TYR A 25 18.72 -2.12 -19.37
CA TYR A 25 17.74 -1.06 -19.55
C TYR A 25 17.41 -0.89 -21.03
N ALA A 26 18.42 -0.80 -21.91
CA ALA A 26 18.19 -0.65 -23.35
C ALA A 26 17.34 -1.78 -23.94
N ARG A 27 17.55 -3.01 -23.47
CA ARG A 27 16.78 -4.19 -23.90
C ARG A 27 15.33 -4.17 -23.42
N ASP A 28 15.09 -3.86 -22.13
CA ASP A 28 13.76 -4.05 -21.52
C ASP A 28 12.92 -2.77 -21.50
N PHE A 29 13.56 -1.60 -21.54
CA PHE A 29 12.95 -0.28 -21.40
C PHE A 29 13.52 0.74 -22.40
N GLY A 30 14.09 0.30 -23.53
CA GLY A 30 14.74 1.18 -24.50
C GLY A 30 13.84 2.26 -25.13
N ASN A 31 12.51 2.09 -25.04
CA ASN A 31 11.51 3.09 -25.44
C ASN A 31 11.17 4.10 -24.34
N ILE A 32 11.71 3.96 -23.13
CA ILE A 32 11.44 4.82 -21.98
C ILE A 32 12.55 5.85 -21.82
N ASN A 33 12.23 7.11 -22.09
CA ASN A 33 13.12 8.22 -21.79
C ASN A 33 13.13 8.49 -20.27
N ILE A 34 14.27 8.23 -19.63
CA ILE A 34 14.42 8.35 -18.18
C ILE A 34 14.26 9.79 -17.68
N GLU A 35 14.62 10.80 -18.49
CA GLU A 35 14.45 12.20 -18.13
C GLU A 35 12.97 12.57 -18.09
N THR A 36 12.19 12.14 -19.09
CA THR A 36 10.73 12.33 -19.12
C THR A 36 10.04 11.57 -17.99
N LEU A 37 10.55 10.37 -17.65
CA LEU A 37 10.06 9.61 -16.52
C LEU A 37 10.22 10.40 -15.23
N PHE A 38 11.43 10.86 -14.90
CA PHE A 38 11.65 11.65 -13.69
C PHE A 38 10.88 12.96 -13.68
N ASP A 39 10.86 13.67 -14.81
CA ASP A 39 10.15 14.95 -14.93
C ASP A 39 8.65 14.79 -14.63
N SER A 40 8.04 13.67 -15.06
CA SER A 40 6.63 13.37 -14.75
C SER A 40 6.34 13.22 -13.25
N TRP A 41 7.34 12.88 -12.42
CA TRP A 41 7.20 12.78 -10.97
C TRP A 41 7.56 14.07 -10.24
N VAL A 42 8.56 14.81 -10.73
CA VAL A 42 9.07 16.02 -10.07
C VAL A 42 8.18 17.23 -10.36
N GLN A 43 7.66 17.38 -11.58
CA GLN A 43 6.85 18.54 -11.97
C GLN A 43 5.37 18.40 -11.58
N ASN A 44 4.87 17.17 -11.43
CA ASN A 44 3.48 16.93 -11.10
C ASN A 44 3.28 16.84 -9.58
N ALA A 45 2.63 17.85 -9.00
CA ALA A 45 2.27 17.83 -7.59
C ALA A 45 1.30 16.69 -7.22
N GLY A 46 1.62 15.97 -6.15
CA GLY A 46 0.80 14.87 -5.63
C GLY A 46 1.33 13.50 -6.06
N SER A 47 0.46 12.50 -6.06
CA SER A 47 0.81 11.12 -6.43
C SER A 47 -0.37 10.44 -7.14
N PRO A 48 -0.12 9.44 -8.00
CA PRO A 48 -1.19 8.73 -8.67
C PRO A 48 -1.84 7.66 -7.77
N ILE A 49 -3.08 7.32 -8.14
CA ILE A 49 -3.76 6.08 -7.80
C ILE A 49 -3.85 5.23 -9.08
N LEU A 50 -3.51 3.95 -8.95
CA LEU A 50 -3.79 2.94 -9.96
C LEU A 50 -5.12 2.26 -9.65
N THR A 51 -5.98 2.15 -10.64
CA THR A 51 -7.19 1.32 -10.59
C THR A 51 -6.98 0.11 -11.48
N VAL A 52 -7.00 -1.07 -10.88
CA VAL A 52 -6.80 -2.36 -11.55
C VAL A 52 -8.14 -3.08 -11.64
N ASN A 53 -8.63 -3.28 -12.88
CA ASN A 53 -9.82 -4.06 -13.15
C ASN A 53 -9.42 -5.33 -13.89
N ARG A 54 -9.68 -6.49 -13.27
CA ARG A 54 -9.31 -7.79 -13.83
C ARG A 54 -10.52 -8.57 -14.30
N VAL A 55 -10.40 -9.20 -15.48
CA VAL A 55 -11.37 -10.19 -15.99
C VAL A 55 -10.84 -11.58 -15.66
N PRO A 56 -11.45 -12.32 -14.69
CA PRO A 56 -10.90 -13.60 -14.23
C PRO A 56 -10.79 -14.65 -15.35
N ASP A 57 -11.79 -14.75 -16.22
CA ASP A 57 -11.88 -15.78 -17.26
C ASP A 57 -10.74 -15.70 -18.28
N THR A 58 -10.25 -14.49 -18.56
CA THR A 58 -9.18 -14.25 -19.54
C THR A 58 -7.84 -13.91 -18.89
N GLY A 59 -7.84 -13.55 -17.60
CA GLY A 59 -6.68 -13.03 -16.89
C GLY A 59 -6.27 -11.62 -17.32
N VAL A 60 -7.03 -10.96 -18.20
CA VAL A 60 -6.73 -9.62 -18.70
C VAL A 60 -7.02 -8.58 -17.62
N MET A 61 -6.05 -7.71 -17.36
CA MET A 61 -6.13 -6.62 -16.39
C MET A 61 -6.02 -5.28 -17.11
N THR A 62 -7.02 -4.43 -16.94
CA THR A 62 -6.95 -3.02 -17.33
C THR A 62 -6.44 -2.21 -16.14
N VAL A 63 -5.27 -1.59 -16.30
CA VAL A 63 -4.65 -0.74 -15.29
C VAL A 63 -4.76 0.70 -15.74
N THR A 64 -5.45 1.52 -14.96
CA THR A 64 -5.68 2.94 -15.25
C THR A 64 -5.07 3.79 -14.15
N GLN A 65 -4.41 4.88 -14.52
CA GLN A 65 -3.89 5.86 -13.57
C GLN A 65 -4.77 7.11 -13.51
N GLY A 66 -4.77 7.75 -12.35
CA GLY A 66 -5.30 9.09 -12.15
C GLY A 66 -4.65 9.75 -10.94
N ARG A 67 -4.80 11.07 -10.79
CA ARG A 67 -4.31 11.76 -9.59
C ARG A 67 -5.13 11.34 -8.37
N TYR A 68 -4.46 10.89 -7.31
CA TYR A 68 -5.13 10.64 -6.04
C TYR A 68 -5.41 11.96 -5.31
N LEU A 69 -6.66 12.15 -4.88
CA LEU A 69 -7.08 13.23 -3.98
C LEU A 69 -7.97 12.68 -2.89
N LEU A 70 -7.91 13.27 -1.69
CA LEU A 70 -8.83 12.95 -0.60
C LEU A 70 -10.26 13.45 -0.88
N SER A 71 -10.38 14.59 -1.57
CA SER A 71 -11.65 15.19 -1.96
C SER A 71 -11.44 16.11 -3.16
N GLY A 72 -12.53 16.44 -3.85
CA GLY A 72 -12.53 17.29 -5.04
C GLY A 72 -12.29 16.53 -6.34
N THR A 73 -12.22 17.28 -7.44
CA THR A 73 -12.05 16.73 -8.79
C THR A 73 -10.57 16.77 -9.17
N PRO A 74 -9.94 15.63 -9.50
CA PRO A 74 -8.55 15.62 -9.93
C PRO A 74 -8.39 16.25 -11.31
N ALA A 75 -7.35 17.08 -11.47
CA ALA A 75 -6.89 17.49 -12.80
C ALA A 75 -6.39 16.25 -13.57
N VAL A 76 -6.55 16.27 -14.89
CA VAL A 76 -5.99 15.24 -15.76
C VAL A 76 -4.47 15.39 -15.76
N GLN A 77 -3.79 14.41 -15.15
CA GLN A 77 -2.34 14.34 -15.05
C GLN A 77 -1.92 12.87 -15.23
N THR A 78 -0.75 12.70 -15.85
CA THR A 78 -0.19 11.39 -16.17
C THR A 78 1.25 11.33 -15.66
N TRP A 79 1.57 10.24 -14.99
CA TRP A 79 2.91 9.87 -14.56
C TRP A 79 3.43 8.74 -15.44
N GLN A 80 4.75 8.66 -15.62
CA GLN A 80 5.37 7.43 -16.11
C GLN A 80 5.64 6.51 -14.93
N ILE A 81 4.78 5.49 -14.75
CA ILE A 81 4.76 4.68 -13.53
C ILE A 81 5.41 3.31 -13.80
N PRO A 82 6.57 2.99 -13.19
CA PRO A 82 7.14 1.66 -13.25
C PRO A 82 6.27 0.68 -12.44
N LEU A 83 5.63 -0.26 -13.13
CA LEU A 83 4.68 -1.18 -12.53
C LEU A 83 5.36 -2.48 -12.10
N THR A 84 5.29 -2.79 -10.81
CA THR A 84 5.61 -4.10 -10.24
C THR A 84 4.33 -4.78 -9.79
N TRP A 85 4.23 -6.10 -9.98
CA TRP A 85 3.06 -6.87 -9.54
C TRP A 85 3.37 -8.36 -9.40
N THR A 86 2.54 -9.05 -8.63
CA THR A 86 2.59 -10.50 -8.41
C THR A 86 1.17 -11.06 -8.35
N GLN A 87 1.03 -12.38 -8.43
CA GLN A 87 -0.27 -13.07 -8.39
C GLN A 87 -0.23 -14.29 -7.47
N ALA A 88 -1.39 -14.69 -6.92
CA ALA A 88 -1.45 -15.72 -5.87
C ALA A 88 -0.76 -17.06 -6.22
N GLY A 89 -0.80 -17.49 -7.48
CA GLY A 89 -0.17 -18.74 -7.93
C GLY A 89 1.37 -18.66 -8.04
N HIS A 90 1.94 -17.46 -8.07
CA HIS A 90 3.37 -17.21 -8.23
C HIS A 90 3.78 -15.97 -7.42
N LEU A 91 3.70 -16.07 -6.09
CA LEU A 91 4.07 -14.96 -5.20
C LEU A 91 5.57 -14.71 -5.23
N ASP A 92 5.97 -13.55 -5.75
CA ASP A 92 7.34 -13.04 -5.71
C ASP A 92 7.35 -11.58 -5.24
N PHE A 93 7.49 -11.38 -3.93
CA PHE A 93 7.57 -10.04 -3.34
C PHE A 93 9.00 -9.49 -3.25
N ASN A 94 10.00 -10.22 -3.75
CA ASN A 94 11.38 -9.76 -3.77
C ASN A 94 11.73 -9.07 -5.10
N ARG A 95 10.91 -9.28 -6.15
CA ARG A 95 11.10 -8.68 -7.46
C ARG A 95 10.52 -7.26 -7.53
N THR A 96 11.33 -6.29 -7.14
CA THR A 96 11.02 -4.85 -7.28
C THR A 96 11.40 -4.27 -8.64
N ARG A 97 11.99 -5.07 -9.54
CA ARG A 97 12.21 -4.68 -10.93
C ARG A 97 10.85 -4.54 -11.64
N PRO A 98 10.57 -3.40 -12.30
CA PRO A 98 9.31 -3.20 -13.03
C PRO A 98 9.10 -4.27 -14.10
N ALA A 99 7.86 -4.74 -14.24
CA ALA A 99 7.46 -5.59 -15.35
C ALA A 99 7.20 -4.77 -16.63
N THR A 100 6.74 -3.53 -16.46
CA THR A 100 6.50 -2.57 -17.55
C THR A 100 6.44 -1.15 -16.97
N VAL A 101 6.43 -0.13 -17.82
CA VAL A 101 6.21 1.26 -17.44
C VAL A 101 4.91 1.74 -18.08
N LEU A 102 3.97 2.20 -17.25
CA LEU A 102 2.74 2.83 -17.71
C LEU A 102 3.03 4.27 -18.11
N THR A 103 3.01 4.56 -19.41
CA THR A 103 3.30 5.89 -19.98
C THR A 103 2.04 6.65 -20.43
N SER A 104 0.90 5.97 -20.50
CA SER A 104 -0.42 6.49 -20.89
C SER A 104 -1.39 6.48 -19.71
N GLN A 105 -2.60 7.01 -19.90
CA GLN A 105 -3.64 7.00 -18.87
C GLN A 105 -4.06 5.57 -18.48
N SER A 106 -4.01 4.63 -19.41
CA SER A 106 -4.29 3.21 -19.15
C SER A 106 -3.40 2.29 -19.97
N THR A 107 -3.26 1.06 -19.50
CA THR A 107 -2.63 -0.05 -20.22
C THR A 107 -3.34 -1.36 -19.90
N THR A 108 -3.02 -2.40 -20.67
CA THR A 108 -3.51 -3.76 -20.45
C THR A 108 -2.35 -4.68 -20.13
N ILE A 109 -2.52 -5.50 -19.09
CA ILE A 109 -1.53 -6.49 -18.63
C ILE A 109 -2.23 -7.85 -18.53
N SER A 110 -1.56 -8.90 -18.98
CA SER A 110 -2.07 -10.27 -18.87
C SER A 110 -1.55 -10.96 -17.60
N SER A 111 -2.46 -11.46 -16.78
CA SER A 111 -2.19 -12.41 -15.71
C SER A 111 -2.62 -13.81 -16.13
N THR A 112 -2.34 -14.83 -15.33
CA THR A 112 -2.93 -16.15 -15.60
C THR A 112 -4.46 -16.06 -15.50
N PRO A 113 -5.24 -16.73 -16.36
CA PRO A 113 -6.67 -16.88 -16.17
C PRO A 113 -7.00 -17.60 -14.86
N GLY A 114 -8.17 -17.31 -14.30
CA GLY A 114 -8.67 -17.94 -13.07
C GLY A 114 -9.03 -16.95 -11.98
N ASN A 115 -9.64 -17.47 -10.91
CA ASN A 115 -10.10 -16.67 -9.79
C ASN A 115 -9.04 -16.56 -8.67
N HIS A 116 -8.04 -15.73 -8.90
CA HIS A 116 -6.97 -15.44 -7.94
C HIS A 116 -6.67 -13.95 -7.90
N PHE A 117 -6.13 -13.50 -6.76
CA PHE A 117 -5.76 -12.10 -6.60
C PHE A 117 -4.45 -11.78 -7.31
N VAL A 118 -4.32 -10.51 -7.66
CA VAL A 118 -3.06 -9.84 -7.99
C VAL A 118 -2.78 -8.74 -6.97
N ILE A 119 -1.50 -8.47 -6.73
CA ILE A 119 -1.03 -7.37 -5.89
C ILE A 119 0.02 -6.60 -6.66
N PHE A 120 -0.19 -5.29 -6.82
CA PHE A 120 0.75 -4.36 -7.44
C PHE A 120 1.58 -3.64 -6.38
N ASN A 121 2.63 -2.95 -6.83
CA ASN A 121 3.56 -2.18 -6.02
C ASN A 121 4.31 -3.05 -5.01
N ILE A 122 5.08 -4.01 -5.52
CA ILE A 122 5.85 -4.96 -4.72
C ILE A 122 6.75 -4.21 -3.73
N ALA A 123 6.68 -4.61 -2.47
CA ALA A 123 7.34 -3.97 -1.32
C ALA A 123 7.03 -2.47 -1.14
N GLN A 124 5.95 -1.97 -1.73
CA GLN A 124 5.60 -0.55 -1.76
C GLN A 124 6.75 0.32 -2.32
N SER A 125 7.50 -0.21 -3.30
CA SER A 125 8.69 0.44 -3.86
C SER A 125 8.37 1.67 -4.72
N GLY A 126 7.13 1.80 -5.18
CA GLY A 126 6.63 2.92 -5.97
C GLY A 126 5.78 3.89 -5.15
N LEU A 127 5.87 5.19 -5.49
CA LEU A 127 5.11 6.27 -4.85
C LEU A 127 3.69 6.39 -5.41
N TYR A 128 2.88 5.34 -5.29
CA TYR A 128 1.50 5.33 -5.76
C TYR A 128 0.61 4.38 -4.95
N ARG A 129 -0.69 4.70 -4.92
CA ARG A 129 -1.71 3.84 -4.30
C ARG A 129 -2.29 2.87 -5.31
N VAL A 130 -2.81 1.73 -4.86
CA VAL A 130 -3.46 0.76 -5.74
C VAL A 130 -4.85 0.40 -5.24
N ASN A 131 -5.84 0.66 -6.07
CA ASN A 131 -7.21 0.20 -5.90
C ASN A 131 -7.51 -0.92 -6.89
N TYR A 132 -8.26 -1.91 -6.42
CA TYR A 132 -8.64 -3.06 -7.23
C TYR A 132 -10.16 -3.12 -7.39
N ASP A 133 -10.63 -3.89 -8.36
CA ASP A 133 -12.04 -4.28 -8.43
C ASP A 133 -12.47 -5.09 -7.18
N ASN A 134 -13.78 -5.14 -6.95
CA ASN A 134 -14.36 -5.77 -5.75
C ASN A 134 -14.00 -7.26 -5.64
N ASN A 135 -13.88 -7.98 -6.77
CA ASN A 135 -13.53 -9.40 -6.75
C ASN A 135 -12.10 -9.59 -6.25
N ASN A 136 -11.15 -8.83 -6.80
CA ASN A 136 -9.76 -8.89 -6.35
C ASN A 136 -9.61 -8.48 -4.88
N TRP A 137 -10.33 -7.45 -4.41
CA TRP A 137 -10.36 -7.11 -2.99
C TRP A 137 -10.87 -8.26 -2.10
N GLY A 138 -11.95 -8.94 -2.51
CA GLY A 138 -12.48 -10.10 -1.79
C GLY A 138 -11.50 -11.27 -1.72
N LEU A 139 -10.75 -11.52 -2.80
CA LEU A 139 -9.69 -12.54 -2.84
C LEU A 139 -8.50 -12.17 -1.95
N ILE A 140 -8.07 -10.90 -1.96
CA ILE A 140 -7.04 -10.38 -1.04
C ILE A 140 -7.49 -10.55 0.42
N SER A 141 -8.73 -10.14 0.74
CA SER A 141 -9.32 -10.27 2.07
C SER A 141 -9.28 -11.71 2.57
N THR A 142 -9.77 -12.65 1.75
CA THR A 142 -9.81 -14.07 2.07
C THR A 142 -8.41 -14.62 2.32
N TYR A 143 -7.43 -14.26 1.49
CA TYR A 143 -6.05 -14.70 1.67
C TYR A 143 -5.41 -14.14 2.94
N LEU A 144 -5.60 -12.85 3.24
CA LEU A 144 -5.05 -12.20 4.44
C LEU A 144 -5.66 -12.76 5.74
N LYS A 145 -6.93 -13.19 5.70
CA LYS A 145 -7.58 -13.86 6.85
C LYS A 145 -7.13 -15.30 7.05
N SER A 146 -6.51 -15.93 6.05
CA SER A 146 -6.03 -17.31 6.14
C SER A 146 -4.71 -17.43 6.91
N ALA A 147 -4.30 -18.67 7.19
CA ALA A 147 -2.98 -18.97 7.76
C ALA A 147 -1.81 -18.54 6.84
N ASN A 148 -2.07 -18.37 5.54
CA ASN A 148 -1.07 -18.02 4.54
C ASN A 148 -0.79 -16.51 4.45
N ARG A 149 -1.41 -15.67 5.29
CA ARG A 149 -1.23 -14.21 5.30
C ARG A 149 0.23 -13.76 5.18
N GLN A 150 1.12 -14.42 5.91
CA GLN A 150 2.53 -14.04 5.99
C GLN A 150 3.29 -14.23 4.67
N ASN A 151 2.71 -14.95 3.71
CA ASN A 151 3.26 -15.05 2.36
C ASN A 151 3.11 -13.74 1.56
N ILE A 152 2.16 -12.87 1.92
CA ILE A 152 2.14 -11.48 1.43
C ILE A 152 3.16 -10.71 2.23
N HIS A 153 4.15 -10.12 1.56
CA HIS A 153 5.22 -9.38 2.23
C HIS A 153 4.67 -8.27 3.14
N LYS A 154 5.27 -8.10 4.32
CA LYS A 154 4.81 -7.17 5.36
C LYS A 154 4.56 -5.75 4.85
N LEU A 155 5.41 -5.23 3.96
CA LEU A 155 5.23 -3.90 3.36
C LEU A 155 4.02 -3.83 2.42
N ASN A 156 3.71 -4.91 1.69
CA ASN A 156 2.49 -4.97 0.89
C ASN A 156 1.23 -5.08 1.77
N ARG A 157 1.29 -5.80 2.89
CA ARG A 157 0.18 -5.82 3.87
C ARG A 157 -0.02 -4.42 4.48
N ALA A 158 1.07 -3.73 4.81
CA ALA A 158 1.04 -2.35 5.30
C ALA A 158 0.45 -1.38 4.26
N GLN A 159 0.87 -1.51 3.00
CA GLN A 159 0.31 -0.77 1.88
C GLN A 159 -1.20 -1.03 1.73
N ILE A 160 -1.64 -2.28 1.73
CA ILE A 160 -3.06 -2.65 1.61
C ILE A 160 -3.89 -1.97 2.72
N VAL A 161 -3.44 -2.05 3.97
CA VAL A 161 -4.13 -1.41 5.10
C VAL A 161 -4.16 0.11 4.93
N ASN A 162 -3.03 0.71 4.55
CA ASN A 162 -2.94 2.14 4.35
C ASN A 162 -3.86 2.61 3.21
N ASP A 163 -3.84 1.93 2.06
CA ASP A 163 -4.64 2.24 0.88
C ASP A 163 -6.13 2.09 1.20
N VAL A 164 -6.55 0.98 1.81
CA VAL A 164 -7.95 0.75 2.20
C VAL A 164 -8.47 1.87 3.11
N LEU A 165 -7.71 2.25 4.15
CA LEU A 165 -8.13 3.32 5.08
C LEU A 165 -8.21 4.69 4.39
N HIS A 166 -7.29 4.97 3.48
CA HIS A 166 -7.34 6.19 2.67
C HIS A 166 -8.51 6.19 1.68
N PHE A 167 -8.86 5.04 1.10
CA PHE A 167 -9.99 4.90 0.19
C PHE A 167 -11.34 4.97 0.90
N VAL A 168 -11.44 4.51 2.14
CA VAL A 168 -12.63 4.77 2.99
C VAL A 168 -12.82 6.27 3.18
N ARG A 169 -11.73 7.00 3.43
CA ARG A 169 -11.76 8.44 3.66
C ARG A 169 -12.06 9.23 2.38
N SER A 170 -11.50 8.82 1.24
CA SER A 170 -11.72 9.47 -0.07
C SER A 170 -12.92 8.94 -0.85
N GLY A 171 -13.68 7.97 -0.30
CA GLY A 171 -14.84 7.38 -0.95
C GLY A 171 -14.54 6.49 -2.17
N HIS A 172 -13.30 6.05 -2.35
CA HIS A 172 -12.87 5.22 -3.49
C HIS A 172 -13.13 3.71 -3.30
N LEU A 173 -13.48 3.30 -2.08
CA LEU A 173 -13.78 1.90 -1.75
C LEU A 173 -15.03 1.81 -0.88
N ASN A 174 -15.88 0.83 -1.16
CA ASN A 174 -17.05 0.54 -0.36
C ASN A 174 -16.63 0.16 1.07
N ARG A 175 -17.28 0.75 2.08
CA ARG A 175 -16.93 0.54 3.49
C ARG A 175 -17.03 -0.92 3.92
N THR A 176 -18.03 -1.67 3.45
CA THR A 176 -18.18 -3.10 3.76
C THR A 176 -16.98 -3.90 3.27
N ILE A 177 -16.53 -3.66 2.03
CA ILE A 177 -15.33 -4.30 1.47
C ILE A 177 -14.09 -3.88 2.26
N ALA A 178 -13.96 -2.59 2.57
CA ALA A 178 -12.82 -2.08 3.33
C ALA A 178 -12.70 -2.73 4.72
N PHE A 179 -13.78 -2.79 5.49
CA PHE A 179 -13.79 -3.43 6.81
C PHE A 179 -13.64 -4.95 6.72
N ASP A 180 -14.15 -5.58 5.67
CA ASP A 180 -13.89 -6.98 5.42
C ASP A 180 -12.39 -7.24 5.21
N VAL A 181 -11.71 -6.44 4.38
CA VAL A 181 -10.24 -6.53 4.23
C VAL A 181 -9.53 -6.29 5.56
N LEU A 182 -9.81 -5.18 6.26
CA LEU A 182 -9.12 -4.80 7.50
C LEU A 182 -9.25 -5.81 8.64
N ASP A 183 -10.26 -6.67 8.62
CA ASP A 183 -10.52 -7.67 9.66
C ASP A 183 -9.37 -8.69 9.82
N PHE A 184 -8.48 -8.85 8.83
CA PHE A 184 -7.27 -9.66 8.99
C PHE A 184 -6.35 -9.16 10.13
N LEU A 185 -6.44 -7.88 10.49
CA LEU A 185 -5.62 -7.27 11.55
C LEU A 185 -5.77 -7.98 12.89
N ARG A 186 -6.89 -8.68 13.13
CA ARG A 186 -7.08 -9.55 14.30
C ARG A 186 -5.97 -10.58 14.51
N ASN A 187 -5.26 -10.93 13.44
CA ASN A 187 -4.18 -11.91 13.47
C ASN A 187 -2.83 -11.28 13.06
N GLU A 188 -2.75 -9.97 12.83
CA GLU A 188 -1.53 -9.31 12.39
C GLU A 188 -0.68 -8.84 13.57
N HIS A 189 0.64 -9.03 13.48
CA HIS A 189 1.59 -8.69 14.53
C HIS A 189 2.74 -7.81 14.05
N ASP A 190 2.82 -7.52 12.74
CA ASP A 190 3.92 -6.77 12.18
C ASP A 190 3.81 -5.27 12.46
N TYR A 191 4.94 -4.67 12.90
CA TYR A 191 5.07 -3.26 13.22
C TYR A 191 4.60 -2.34 12.09
N TYR A 192 5.04 -2.60 10.85
CA TYR A 192 4.81 -1.72 9.72
C TYR A 192 3.34 -1.69 9.32
N VAL A 193 2.65 -2.84 9.46
CA VAL A 193 1.24 -2.96 9.15
C VAL A 193 0.39 -2.15 10.13
N TRP A 194 0.69 -2.26 11.43
CA TRP A 194 0.00 -1.50 12.46
C TRP A 194 0.33 -0.01 12.43
N ASN A 195 1.58 0.37 12.16
CA ASN A 195 2.02 1.75 12.19
C ASN A 195 1.19 2.65 11.25
N GLY A 196 0.96 2.19 10.01
CA GLY A 196 0.12 2.92 9.05
C GLY A 196 -1.37 2.93 9.41
N ALA A 197 -1.85 1.92 10.14
CA ALA A 197 -3.26 1.77 10.51
C ALA A 197 -3.66 2.69 11.66
N LEU A 198 -2.83 2.75 12.72
CA LEU A 198 -3.14 3.43 13.97
C LEU A 198 -3.46 4.92 13.77
N ALA A 199 -2.70 5.62 12.92
CA ALA A 199 -2.95 7.04 12.62
C ALA A 199 -4.33 7.27 11.96
N GLN A 200 -4.76 6.35 11.09
CA GLN A 200 -6.07 6.47 10.43
C GLN A 200 -7.20 6.05 11.36
N PHE A 201 -6.99 5.05 12.22
CA PHE A 201 -7.96 4.67 13.24
C PHE A 201 -8.18 5.78 14.25
N ASP A 202 -7.11 6.41 14.75
CA ASP A 202 -7.21 7.60 15.60
C ASP A 202 -7.95 8.74 14.87
N TRP A 203 -7.64 8.95 13.58
CA TRP A 203 -8.37 9.93 12.78
C TRP A 203 -9.88 9.66 12.79
N ILE A 204 -10.32 8.43 12.50
CA ILE A 204 -11.74 8.04 12.49
C ILE A 204 -12.34 8.22 13.89
N LEU A 205 -11.69 7.70 14.93
CA LEU A 205 -12.19 7.72 16.30
C LEU A 205 -12.43 9.16 16.79
N ARG A 206 -11.50 10.09 16.50
CA ARG A 206 -11.67 11.53 16.82
C ARG A 206 -12.90 12.14 16.16
N ARG A 207 -13.27 11.72 14.94
CA ARG A 207 -14.47 12.23 14.27
C ARG A 207 -15.75 11.69 14.91
N LEU A 208 -15.67 10.58 15.64
CA LEU A 208 -16.80 10.00 16.35
C LEU A 208 -16.97 10.57 17.78
N GLN A 209 -16.08 11.43 18.27
CA GLN A 209 -16.11 11.95 19.65
C GLN A 209 -17.47 12.58 20.06
N HIS A 210 -18.14 13.24 19.12
CA HIS A 210 -19.46 13.85 19.35
C HIS A 210 -20.62 12.84 19.30
N MET A 211 -20.35 11.55 19.04
CA MET A 211 -21.31 10.46 18.94
C MET A 211 -20.90 9.30 19.87
N PRO A 212 -21.18 9.37 21.18
CA PRO A 212 -20.64 8.44 22.17
C PRO A 212 -20.87 6.95 21.85
N ARG A 213 -22.08 6.60 21.37
CA ARG A 213 -22.41 5.21 20.99
C ARG A 213 -21.56 4.72 19.81
N ALA A 214 -21.38 5.55 18.77
CA ALA A 214 -20.59 5.19 17.60
C ALA A 214 -19.08 5.16 17.93
N HIS A 215 -18.62 6.13 18.74
CA HIS A 215 -17.26 6.16 19.26
C HIS A 215 -16.93 4.87 20.01
N GLU A 216 -17.78 4.47 20.96
CA GLU A 216 -17.54 3.27 21.76
C GLU A 216 -17.64 1.99 20.93
N ALA A 217 -18.60 1.92 20.00
CA ALA A 217 -18.69 0.79 19.06
C ALA A 217 -17.40 0.64 18.23
N PHE A 218 -16.84 1.76 17.75
CA PHE A 218 -15.60 1.73 16.99
C PHE A 218 -14.37 1.44 17.86
N ALA A 219 -14.28 2.03 19.06
CA ALA A 219 -13.21 1.73 20.01
C ALA A 219 -13.21 0.24 20.41
N SER A 220 -14.39 -0.34 20.64
CA SER A 220 -14.57 -1.78 20.91
C SER A 220 -14.10 -2.65 19.74
N TYR A 221 -14.45 -2.26 18.52
CA TYR A 221 -13.94 -2.91 17.31
C TYR A 221 -12.40 -2.87 17.25
N LEU A 222 -11.78 -1.71 17.47
CA LEU A 222 -10.32 -1.55 17.45
C LEU A 222 -9.63 -2.40 18.53
N ARG A 223 -10.15 -2.40 19.77
CA ARG A 223 -9.64 -3.29 20.83
C ARG A 223 -9.71 -4.76 20.43
N GLY A 224 -10.79 -5.16 19.75
CA GLY A 224 -10.96 -6.50 19.20
C GLY A 224 -9.96 -6.86 18.08
N LEU A 225 -9.52 -5.89 17.28
CA LEU A 225 -8.42 -6.09 16.31
C LEU A 225 -7.07 -6.26 17.03
N MET A 226 -6.86 -5.51 18.11
CA MET A 226 -5.56 -5.42 18.78
C MET A 226 -5.28 -6.55 19.78
N ALA A 227 -6.31 -7.30 20.20
CA ALA A 227 -6.19 -8.32 21.25
C ALA A 227 -5.05 -9.32 20.99
N SER A 228 -4.93 -9.82 19.76
CA SER A 228 -3.89 -10.81 19.40
C SER A 228 -2.48 -10.21 19.44
N VAL A 229 -2.30 -8.99 18.93
CA VAL A 229 -0.99 -8.33 18.92
C VAL A 229 -0.55 -7.90 20.32
N ILE A 230 -1.49 -7.46 21.17
CA ILE A 230 -1.19 -7.18 22.59
C ILE A 230 -0.71 -8.45 23.30
N ASN A 231 -1.42 -9.57 23.12
CA ASN A 231 -1.05 -10.86 23.71
C ASN A 231 0.32 -11.36 23.20
N HIS A 232 0.60 -11.15 21.91
CA HIS A 232 1.88 -11.54 21.30
C HIS A 232 3.06 -10.74 21.88
N LEU A 233 2.91 -9.41 21.96
CA LEU A 233 3.97 -8.50 22.40
C LEU A 233 4.19 -8.56 23.91
N GLY A 234 3.12 -8.70 24.70
CA GLY A 234 3.15 -8.52 26.15
C GLY A 234 3.45 -7.07 26.56
N TYR A 235 3.49 -6.84 27.89
CA TYR A 235 3.70 -5.50 28.47
C TYR A 235 5.18 -5.16 28.67
N ASP A 236 6.01 -6.18 28.91
CA ASP A 236 7.43 -6.00 29.21
C ASP A 236 8.30 -6.30 27.99
N GLU A 237 9.40 -5.57 27.87
CA GLU A 237 10.46 -5.84 26.91
C GLU A 237 11.22 -7.12 27.28
N ARG A 238 11.58 -7.90 26.27
CA ARG A 238 12.36 -9.13 26.43
C ARG A 238 13.78 -8.91 25.90
N PRO A 239 14.81 -9.57 26.47
CA PRO A 239 16.20 -9.37 26.04
C PRO A 239 16.46 -9.66 24.54
N ASN A 240 15.64 -10.51 23.92
CA ASN A 240 15.78 -10.91 22.51
C ASN A 240 14.79 -10.19 21.58
N ASP A 241 14.09 -9.15 22.05
CA ASP A 241 13.18 -8.40 21.20
C ASP A 241 13.93 -7.64 20.11
N SER A 242 13.43 -7.77 18.88
CA SER A 242 13.92 -6.93 17.78
C SER A 242 13.53 -5.47 17.99
N THR A 243 14.24 -4.54 17.36
CA THR A 243 13.85 -3.12 17.35
C THR A 243 12.40 -2.92 16.88
N SER A 244 11.95 -3.65 15.85
CA SER A 244 10.56 -3.60 15.40
C SER A 244 9.58 -4.11 16.45
N THR A 245 9.94 -5.11 17.25
CA THR A 245 9.08 -5.63 18.33
C THR A 245 8.92 -4.59 19.44
N ILE A 246 10.02 -3.97 19.85
CA ILE A 246 10.03 -2.90 20.87
C ILE A 246 9.15 -1.73 20.40
N LEU A 247 9.37 -1.23 19.19
CA LEU A 247 8.58 -0.14 18.62
C LEU A 247 7.10 -0.52 18.45
N ASN A 248 6.80 -1.79 18.10
CA ASN A 248 5.42 -2.24 17.98
C ASN A 248 4.72 -2.26 19.33
N ARG A 249 5.40 -2.73 20.39
CA ARG A 249 4.86 -2.69 21.76
C ARG A 249 4.50 -1.27 22.16
N MET A 250 5.40 -0.31 21.94
CA MET A 250 5.15 1.09 22.26
C MET A 250 3.91 1.65 21.54
N GLN A 251 3.81 1.49 20.21
CA GLN A 251 2.69 2.05 19.45
C GLN A 251 1.36 1.35 19.77
N ILE A 252 1.37 0.03 19.93
CA ILE A 252 0.17 -0.78 20.19
C ILE A 252 -0.37 -0.50 21.58
N LEU A 253 0.48 -0.53 22.62
CA LEU A 253 0.02 -0.29 23.98
C LEU A 253 -0.47 1.16 24.15
N ASN A 254 0.25 2.14 23.59
CA ASN A 254 -0.22 3.54 23.61
C ASN A 254 -1.60 3.70 22.98
N ALA A 255 -1.79 3.14 21.77
CA ALA A 255 -3.07 3.20 21.09
C ALA A 255 -4.17 2.44 21.86
N ALA A 256 -3.87 1.27 22.43
CA ALA A 256 -4.81 0.49 23.21
C ALA A 256 -5.35 1.29 24.42
N CYS A 257 -4.49 2.03 25.12
CA CYS A 257 -4.91 2.89 26.24
C CYS A 257 -5.80 4.03 25.78
N ASN A 258 -5.46 4.69 24.67
CA ASN A 258 -6.30 5.72 24.08
C ASN A 258 -7.67 5.18 23.63
N TYR A 259 -7.74 3.88 23.33
CA TYR A 259 -8.98 3.19 22.97
C TYR A 259 -9.68 2.58 24.18
N GLY A 260 -9.23 2.81 25.42
CA GLY A 260 -9.89 2.35 26.65
C GLY A 260 -9.68 0.86 26.96
N HIS A 261 -8.52 0.30 26.63
CA HIS A 261 -8.18 -1.09 26.96
C HIS A 261 -7.87 -1.25 28.46
N SER A 262 -8.57 -2.15 29.16
CA SER A 262 -8.50 -2.34 30.62
C SER A 262 -7.10 -2.69 31.17
N GLY A 263 -6.20 -3.21 30.35
CA GLY A 263 -4.81 -3.45 30.74
C GLY A 263 -4.01 -2.18 31.02
N CYS A 264 -4.54 -0.98 30.76
CA CYS A 264 -3.84 0.28 31.02
C CYS A 264 -4.74 1.48 31.33
N ILE A 265 -6.02 1.28 31.60
CA ILE A 265 -6.94 2.31 32.15
C ILE A 265 -7.41 1.94 33.54
#